data_AF-A0A0W0WLE4-F1
#
_entry.id   AF-A0A0W0WLE4-F1
#
_cell.length_a   1.000
_cell.length_b   1.000
_cell.length_c   1.000
_cell.angle_alpha   90.00
_cell.angle_beta   90.00
_cell.angle_gamma   90.00
#
_symmetry.space_group_name_H-M   'P 1'
#
loop_
_entity.id
_entity.type
_entity.pdbx_description
1 polymer ?
#
loop_
_entity_poly.entity_id
_entity_poly.type
_entity_poly.pdbx_seq_one_letter_code
_entity_poly.pdbx_strand_id
1 'polypeptide(L)'
;MNDTTELLPHIKLRFNIEHPSFEECYSYGYECALAEVGEDENPFPEGSHEYEQWQEGWWAGFYGEKPLYEPTEAETGASEAANDQTYHFITSLVSSNFLANMLKITGALAATAVVGYQVFELVA
;
A
#
# COMPACT_ATOMS: atom_id res chain seq x y z
N MET A 1 -18.00 14.35 -37.65
CA MET A 1 -18.69 13.27 -36.91
C MET A 1 -17.80 12.99 -35.72
N ASN A 2 -18.23 13.35 -34.51
CA ASN A 2 -17.39 13.24 -33.31
C ASN A 2 -17.18 11.75 -33.03
N ASP A 3 -15.93 11.31 -33.01
CA ASP A 3 -15.58 9.92 -32.78
C ASP A 3 -15.81 9.59 -31.30
N THR A 4 -17.02 9.15 -30.99
CA THR A 4 -17.43 8.79 -29.62
C THR A 4 -16.60 7.64 -29.06
N THR A 5 -15.89 6.90 -29.91
CA THR A 5 -15.03 5.77 -29.57
C THR A 5 -13.77 6.21 -28.83
N GLU A 6 -13.26 7.41 -29.08
CA GLU A 6 -12.12 7.99 -28.33
C GLU A 6 -12.54 8.57 -26.97
N LEU A 7 -13.77 9.10 -26.88
CA LEU A 7 -14.26 9.76 -25.66
C LEU A 7 -14.82 8.78 -24.63
N LEU A 8 -15.41 7.67 -25.08
CA LEU A 8 -16.07 6.70 -24.21
C LEU A 8 -15.14 6.13 -23.12
N PRO A 9 -13.87 5.75 -23.41
CA PRO A 9 -12.94 5.31 -22.37
C PRO A 9 -12.66 6.40 -21.32
N HIS A 10 -12.44 7.64 -21.74
CA HIS A 10 -12.20 8.77 -20.82
C HIS A 10 -13.39 9.07 -19.92
N ILE A 11 -14.61 8.99 -20.46
CA ILE A 11 -15.84 9.20 -19.70
C ILE A 11 -16.03 8.06 -18.69
N LYS A 12 -15.84 6.81 -19.10
CA LYS A 12 -15.95 5.64 -18.22
C LYS A 12 -14.93 5.72 -17.07
N LEU A 13 -13.69 6.06 -17.37
CA LEU A 13 -12.65 6.22 -16.34
C LEU A 13 -13.03 7.30 -15.33
N ARG A 14 -13.45 8.49 -15.80
CA ARG A 14 -13.89 9.55 -14.88
C ARG A 14 -15.06 9.12 -14.03
N PHE A 15 -16.05 8.45 -14.62
CA PHE A 15 -17.20 7.95 -13.88
C PHE A 15 -16.79 6.96 -12.79
N ASN A 16 -15.85 6.06 -13.06
CA ASN A 16 -15.39 5.08 -12.06
C ASN A 16 -14.55 5.71 -10.94
N ILE A 17 -13.82 6.80 -11.22
CA ILE A 17 -13.06 7.56 -10.22
C ILE A 17 -13.99 8.42 -9.36
N GLU A 18 -14.95 9.09 -10.00
CA GLU A 18 -15.88 10.01 -9.32
C GLU A 18 -17.01 9.28 -8.57
N HIS A 19 -17.33 8.06 -8.99
CA HIS A 19 -18.40 7.24 -8.41
C HIS A 19 -17.92 5.80 -8.18
N PRO A 20 -17.01 5.58 -7.20
CA PRO A 20 -16.64 4.23 -6.81
C PRO A 20 -17.86 3.47 -6.32
N SER A 21 -17.89 2.18 -6.58
CA SER A 21 -18.96 1.33 -6.05
C SER A 21 -18.85 1.22 -4.53
N PHE A 22 -19.98 0.94 -3.87
CA PHE A 22 -20.01 0.74 -2.42
C PHE A 22 -19.16 -0.47 -1.97
N GLU A 23 -19.10 -1.50 -2.80
CA GLU A 23 -18.23 -2.67 -2.59
C GLU A 23 -16.74 -2.29 -2.62
N GLU A 24 -16.32 -1.45 -3.58
CA GLU A 24 -14.95 -0.92 -3.62
C GLU A 24 -14.65 -0.03 -2.41
N CYS A 25 -15.58 0.82 -1.99
CA CYS A 25 -15.40 1.68 -0.81
C CYS A 25 -15.22 0.85 0.48
N TYR A 26 -16.07 -0.17 0.67
CA TYR A 26 -15.96 -1.11 1.78
C TYR A 26 -14.63 -1.87 1.75
N SER A 27 -14.27 -2.44 0.61
CA SER A 27 -13.05 -3.25 0.47
C SER A 27 -11.81 -2.39 0.73
N TYR A 28 -11.81 -1.15 0.25
CA TYR A 28 -10.73 -0.20 0.50
C TYR A 28 -10.59 0.12 2.00
N GLY A 29 -11.70 0.34 2.72
CA GLY A 29 -11.67 0.55 4.17
C GLY A 29 -11.13 -0.66 4.93
N TYR A 30 -11.55 -1.86 4.55
CA TYR A 30 -11.07 -3.12 5.12
C TYR A 30 -9.56 -3.30 4.94
N GLU A 31 -9.04 -3.03 3.73
CA GLU A 31 -7.61 -3.06 3.44
C GLU A 31 -6.83 -2.00 4.22
N CYS A 32 -7.38 -0.79 4.36
CA CYS A 32 -6.79 0.28 5.17
C CYS A 32 -6.62 -0.17 6.63
N ALA A 33 -7.62 -0.81 7.23
CA ALA A 33 -7.52 -1.32 8.59
C ALA A 33 -6.47 -2.42 8.74
N LEU A 34 -6.39 -3.36 7.78
CA LEU A 34 -5.34 -4.38 7.76
C LEU A 34 -3.93 -3.80 7.58
N ALA A 35 -3.82 -2.66 6.89
CA ALA A 35 -2.58 -1.92 6.70
C ALA A 35 -2.26 -0.93 7.84
N GLU A 36 -3.02 -0.96 8.94
CA GLU A 36 -2.86 -0.07 10.10
C GLU A 36 -3.00 1.42 9.77
N VAL A 37 -3.77 1.75 8.73
CA VAL A 37 -4.17 3.13 8.41
C VAL A 37 -5.22 3.59 9.42
N GLY A 38 -5.11 4.83 9.90
CA GLY A 38 -6.06 5.41 10.86
C GLY A 38 -7.48 5.51 10.30
N GLU A 39 -8.48 5.38 11.18
CA GLU A 39 -9.90 5.57 10.84
C GLU A 39 -10.17 6.99 10.28
N ASP A 40 -9.41 7.98 10.76
CA ASP A 40 -9.51 9.39 10.36
C ASP A 40 -8.94 9.70 8.97
N GLU A 41 -8.29 8.72 8.33
CA GLU A 41 -7.74 8.83 6.97
C GLU A 41 -8.76 8.41 5.89
N ASN A 42 -10.05 8.34 6.22
CA ASN A 42 -11.12 8.10 5.26
C ASN A 42 -11.10 9.20 4.17
N PRO A 43 -10.92 8.86 2.88
CA PRO A 43 -10.84 9.86 1.82
C PRO A 43 -12.22 10.42 1.41
N PHE A 44 -13.30 9.81 1.87
CA PHE A 44 -14.66 10.18 1.47
C PHE A 44 -15.22 11.31 2.36
N PRO A 45 -16.09 12.18 1.83
CA PRO A 45 -16.71 13.23 2.62
C PRO A 45 -17.62 12.66 3.71
N GLU A 46 -17.51 13.16 4.95
CA GLU A 46 -18.41 12.78 6.04
C GLU A 46 -19.89 12.98 5.67
N GLY A 47 -20.72 11.97 5.96
CA GLY A 47 -22.15 11.95 5.65
C GLY A 47 -22.49 11.50 4.22
N SER A 48 -21.49 11.16 3.40
CA SER A 48 -21.72 10.44 2.15
C SER A 48 -21.89 8.93 2.41
N HIS A 49 -22.55 8.22 1.49
CA HIS A 49 -22.70 6.77 1.63
C HIS A 49 -21.36 6.04 1.45
N GLU A 50 -20.47 6.55 0.60
CA GLU A 50 -19.11 6.03 0.42
C GLU A 50 -18.31 6.09 1.72
N TYR A 51 -18.43 7.18 2.48
CA TYR A 51 -17.83 7.32 3.81
C TYR A 51 -18.34 6.23 4.76
N GLU A 52 -19.66 6.02 4.81
CA GLU A 52 -20.27 4.98 5.64
C GLU A 52 -19.75 3.58 5.26
N GLN A 53 -19.70 3.26 3.96
CA GLN A 53 -19.22 1.95 3.51
C GLN A 53 -17.75 1.71 3.83
N TRP A 54 -16.90 2.73 3.65
CA TRP A 54 -15.49 2.65 4.03
C TRP A 54 -15.32 2.42 5.53
N GLN A 55 -16.08 3.14 6.36
CA GLN A 55 -16.06 2.98 7.81
C GLN A 55 -16.43 1.55 8.24
N GLU A 56 -17.51 1.01 7.69
CA GLU A 56 -17.93 -0.36 7.97
C GLU A 56 -16.85 -1.39 7.58
N GLY A 57 -16.21 -1.18 6.43
CA GLY A 57 -15.08 -1.99 6.00
C GLY A 57 -13.90 -1.90 6.96
N TRP A 58 -13.52 -0.68 7.37
CA TRP A 58 -12.42 -0.43 8.28
C TRP A 58 -12.63 -1.12 9.63
N TRP A 59 -13.82 -0.96 10.23
CA TRP A 59 -14.14 -1.63 11.50
C TRP A 59 -14.12 -3.16 11.38
N ALA A 60 -14.64 -3.71 10.29
CA ALA A 60 -14.57 -5.15 10.03
C ALA A 60 -13.11 -5.65 9.93
N GLY A 61 -12.25 -4.91 9.23
CA GLY A 61 -10.83 -5.23 9.12
C GLY A 61 -10.09 -5.10 10.46
N PHE A 62 -10.38 -4.04 11.21
CA PHE A 62 -9.80 -3.79 12.53
C PHE A 62 -10.12 -4.91 13.54
N TYR A 63 -11.35 -5.42 13.52
CA TYR A 63 -11.77 -6.55 14.36
C TYR A 63 -11.38 -7.92 13.80
N GLY A 64 -10.76 -7.98 12.61
CA GLY A 64 -10.37 -9.22 11.95
C GLY A 64 -11.56 -10.09 11.53
N GLU A 65 -12.72 -9.46 11.27
CA GLU A 65 -13.89 -10.14 10.74
C GLU A 65 -13.64 -10.60 9.29
N LYS A 66 -14.38 -11.62 8.85
CA LYS A 66 -14.34 -12.03 7.45
C LYS A 66 -14.97 -10.91 6.59
N PRO A 67 -14.33 -10.46 5.50
CA PRO A 67 -14.87 -9.38 4.68
C PRO A 67 -16.23 -9.80 4.09
N LEU A 68 -17.14 -8.82 3.98
CA LEU A 68 -18.48 -9.03 3.39
C LEU A 68 -18.41 -9.42 1.91
N TYR A 69 -17.47 -8.81 1.20
CA TYR A 69 -17.20 -9.05 -0.21
C TYR A 69 -15.91 -9.86 -0.33
N GLU A 70 -15.91 -10.83 -1.24
CA GLU A 70 -14.67 -11.54 -1.54
C GLU A 70 -13.75 -10.57 -2.28
N PRO A 71 -12.48 -10.41 -1.85
CA PRO A 71 -11.54 -9.59 -2.58
C PRO A 71 -11.50 -10.13 -4.00
N THR A 72 -11.82 -9.29 -4.97
CA THR A 72 -11.76 -9.69 -6.37
C THR A 72 -10.31 -10.09 -6.60
N GLU A 73 -10.05 -11.39 -6.80
CA GLU A 73 -8.72 -11.86 -7.14
C GLU A 73 -8.29 -11.03 -8.35
N ALA A 74 -7.30 -10.14 -8.14
CA ALA A 74 -6.81 -9.29 -9.20
C ALA A 74 -6.47 -10.21 -10.37
N GLU A 75 -7.23 -10.09 -11.46
CA GLU A 75 -6.95 -10.87 -12.66
C GLU A 75 -5.48 -10.65 -12.96
N THR A 76 -4.69 -11.73 -12.98
CA THR A 76 -3.24 -11.70 -13.22
C THR A 76 -2.87 -11.24 -14.64
N GLY A 77 -3.83 -10.71 -15.39
CA GLY A 77 -3.57 -9.90 -16.57
C GLY A 77 -3.03 -8.56 -16.11
N ALA A 78 -1.76 -8.28 -16.43
CA ALA A 78 -1.10 -7.00 -16.21
C ALA A 78 -1.97 -5.82 -16.70
N SER A 79 -2.83 -5.32 -15.82
CA SER A 79 -3.50 -4.05 -15.99
C SER A 79 -2.58 -3.06 -15.31
N GLU A 80 -1.65 -2.49 -16.09
CA GLU A 80 -0.88 -1.32 -15.67
C GLU A 80 -1.89 -0.31 -15.12
N ALA A 81 -1.79 0.02 -13.84
CA ALA A 81 -2.61 1.07 -13.28
C ALA A 81 -2.35 2.34 -14.11
N ALA A 82 -3.39 3.10 -14.45
CA ALA A 82 -3.24 4.27 -15.33
C ALA A 82 -2.25 5.33 -14.77
N ASN A 83 -1.92 5.24 -13.48
CA ASN A 83 -0.95 6.07 -12.77
C ASN A 83 0.41 5.39 -12.50
N ASP A 84 0.66 4.18 -13.03
CA ASP A 84 1.94 3.46 -12.88
C ASP A 84 3.04 4.07 -13.76
N GLN A 85 3.14 5.41 -13.75
CA GLN A 85 4.34 6.11 -14.16
C GLN A 85 5.37 5.88 -13.06
N THR A 86 6.18 4.84 -13.24
CA THR A 86 7.28 4.50 -12.37
C THR A 86 8.17 5.73 -12.15
N TYR A 87 8.04 6.40 -11.00
CA TYR A 87 8.96 7.48 -10.61
C TYR A 87 10.31 6.84 -10.26
N HIS A 88 11.15 6.65 -11.28
CA HIS A 88 12.50 6.10 -11.15
C HIS A 88 13.46 6.94 -10.29
N PHE A 89 13.05 8.09 -9.77
CA PHE A 89 13.96 9.06 -9.17
C PHE A 89 14.58 8.59 -7.84
N ILE A 90 13.80 8.02 -6.91
CA ILE A 90 14.34 7.62 -5.59
C ILE A 90 14.93 6.20 -5.65
N THR A 91 14.31 5.29 -6.38
CA THR A 91 14.78 3.92 -6.59
C THR A 91 16.11 3.86 -7.38
N SER A 92 16.42 4.90 -8.18
CA SER A 92 17.70 5.04 -8.91
C SER A 92 18.84 5.62 -8.07
N LEU A 93 18.58 6.35 -6.98
CA LEU A 93 19.63 7.03 -6.23
C LEU A 93 20.39 6.11 -5.28
N VAL A 94 19.81 4.98 -4.91
CA VAL A 94 20.43 4.02 -3.99
C VAL A 94 20.41 2.64 -4.63
N SER A 95 21.55 2.27 -5.25
CA SER A 95 21.77 0.89 -5.66
C SER A 95 21.63 -0.02 -4.44
N SER A 96 20.67 -0.94 -4.49
CA SER A 96 20.40 -1.94 -3.45
C SER A 96 21.66 -2.72 -3.05
N ASN A 97 22.58 -2.93 -3.99
CA ASN A 97 23.86 -3.58 -3.71
C ASN A 97 24.78 -2.76 -2.80
N PHE A 98 24.78 -1.43 -2.89
CA PHE A 98 25.63 -0.59 -2.05
C PHE A 98 25.14 -0.57 -0.60
N LEU A 99 23.83 -0.36 -0.39
CA LEU A 99 23.24 -0.42 0.96
C LEU A 99 23.37 -1.82 1.57
N ALA A 100 23.11 -2.88 0.80
CA ALA A 100 23.26 -4.24 1.29
C ALA A 100 24.70 -4.55 1.71
N ASN A 101 25.70 -4.05 0.98
CA ASN A 101 27.11 -4.22 1.34
C ASN A 101 27.49 -3.38 2.56
N MET A 102 26.99 -2.15 2.68
CA MET A 102 27.24 -1.31 3.84
C MET A 102 26.65 -1.93 5.11
N LEU A 103 25.40 -2.40 5.08
CA LEU A 103 24.74 -3.09 6.20
C LEU A 103 25.47 -4.37 6.62
N LYS A 104 26.00 -5.14 5.65
CA LYS A 104 26.81 -6.34 5.94
C LYS A 104 28.11 -5.99 6.66
N ILE A 105 28.83 -4.96 6.20
CA ILE A 105 30.12 -4.56 6.79
C ILE A 105 29.90 -4.01 8.20
N THR A 106 28.93 -3.12 8.39
CA THR A 106 28.66 -2.53 9.70
C THR A 106 28.12 -3.56 10.70
N GLY A 107 27.24 -4.47 10.25
CA GLY A 107 26.74 -5.58 11.07
C GLY A 107 27.84 -6.53 11.55
N ALA A 108 28.78 -6.90 10.66
CA ALA A 108 29.92 -7.73 11.03
C ALA A 108 30.83 -7.04 12.06
N LEU A 109 31.09 -5.74 11.87
CA LEU A 109 31.97 -4.97 12.76
C LEU A 109 31.36 -4.82 14.17
N ALA A 110 30.04 -4.56 14.24
CA ALA A 110 29.32 -4.51 15.52
C ALA A 110 29.39 -5.85 16.27
N ALA A 111 29.18 -6.98 15.59
CA ALA A 111 29.28 -8.30 16.20
C ALA A 111 30.69 -8.60 16.73
N THR A 112 31.74 -8.23 15.98
CA THR A 112 33.13 -8.41 16.44
C THR A 112 33.48 -7.56 17.65
N ALA A 113 32.97 -6.32 17.72
CA ALA A 113 33.20 -5.45 18.87
C ALA A 113 32.53 -5.99 20.14
N VAL A 114 31.31 -6.53 20.04
CA VAL A 114 30.59 -7.12 21.18
C VAL A 114 31.32 -8.36 21.72
N VAL A 115 31.74 -9.27 20.84
CA VAL A 115 32.48 -10.47 21.27
C VAL A 115 33.86 -10.10 21.83
N GLY A 116 34.56 -9.16 21.20
CA GLY A 116 35.85 -8.66 21.69
C GLY A 116 35.76 -8.04 23.08
N TYR A 117 34.71 -7.26 23.34
CA TYR A 117 34.44 -6.69 24.68
C TYR A 117 34.23 -7.78 25.73
N GLN A 118 33.42 -8.80 25.43
CA GLN A 118 33.15 -9.91 26.36
C GLN A 118 34.40 -10.72 26.71
N VAL A 119 35.33 -10.92 25.77
CA VAL A 119 36.59 -11.64 26.02
C VAL A 119 37.57 -10.79 26.84
N PHE A 120 37.60 -9.47 26.64
CA PHE A 120 38.44 -8.57 27.43
C PHE A 120 38.02 -8.49 28.90
N GLU A 121 36.71 -8.44 29.19
CA GLU A 121 36.21 -8.50 30.57
C GLU A 121 36.46 -9.85 31.26
N LEU A 122 36.63 -10.94 30.52
CA LEU A 122 36.82 -12.28 31.07
C LEU A 122 38.28 -12.57 31.51
N VAL A 123 39.23 -11.75 31.05
CA VAL A 123 40.68 -11.87 31.34
C VAL A 123 41.16 -10.80 32.34
N ALA A 124 40.41 -9.72 32.52
CA ALA A 124 40.64 -8.67 33.53
C ALA A 124 40.05 -9.05 34.90
#